data_AF-A0A183H474-F1
#
_entry.id   AF-A0A183H474-F1
#
_cell.length_a   1.000
_cell.length_b   1.000
_cell.length_c   1.000
_cell.angle_alpha   90.00
_cell.angle_beta   90.00
_cell.angle_gamma   90.00
#
_symmetry.space_group_name_H-M   'P 1'
#
loop_
_entity.id
_entity.type
_entity.pdbx_description
1 polymer ?
#
loop_
_entity_poly.entity_id
_entity_poly.type
_entity_poly.pdbx_seq_one_letter_code
_entity_poly.pdbx_strand_id
1 'polypeptide(L)'
;MLSSLRRVQCRRWDDFELRKWLRQLSIPRRVSLTAALILFSLYFIISSLTSSPYVAESQKCLNERLNAWKVLKNDDFVAIFDKKFGFIGNGFIGMGGDGELRLKTSRVLSIRSAFFSLINAKIRDSESFAESYINDYRDGSIITLRCYRIEDQCVCTTQRVYAHRRRPHLLIQELQVTNPSNSDIKIDLSMKIPEYWTQKKSNNLADPVYTRYFESDGAHTLAAVACTKIPESVTVEQKHEISLHFICVINYISPLPIGRNENDELKLLNESVIKEFADYASLDGTVLYREHSTAWHKLNMVTFGISKSLAPNALNADEINSTRYILLSNVRDPLLEIGVSKEQKETAAASMKVIDVCYTGHSTLLIPSRLWRKSDNINDIIETMDIWLLTLEKRGCAGLLKAGASGLA
;
A
#
# COMPACT_ATOMS: atom_id res chain seq x y z
N MET A 1 23.82 8.73 -56.66
CA MET A 1 23.95 10.18 -56.91
C MET A 1 23.56 10.91 -55.62
N LEU A 2 24.54 11.22 -54.77
CA LEU A 2 25.03 12.58 -54.45
C LEU A 2 23.98 13.45 -53.73
N SER A 3 24.07 13.58 -52.40
CA SER A 3 24.63 14.75 -51.67
C SER A 3 23.51 15.77 -51.32
N SER A 4 23.37 16.38 -50.15
CA SER A 4 24.34 16.81 -49.15
C SER A 4 23.61 17.19 -47.84
N LEU A 5 24.07 16.68 -46.70
CA LEU A 5 23.79 17.28 -45.38
C LEU A 5 25.13 17.66 -44.78
N ARG A 6 25.39 18.97 -44.71
CA ARG A 6 26.58 19.56 -44.12
C ARG A 6 26.64 19.21 -42.63
N ARG A 7 27.63 18.39 -42.25
CA ARG A 7 28.18 18.35 -40.89
C ARG A 7 28.61 19.76 -40.49
N VAL A 8 27.98 20.32 -39.46
CA VAL A 8 28.57 21.43 -38.69
C VAL A 8 29.72 20.82 -37.89
N GLN A 9 30.92 20.97 -38.43
CA GLN A 9 32.17 20.67 -37.76
C GLN A 9 32.31 21.66 -36.60
N CYS A 10 32.14 21.20 -35.35
CA CYS A 10 32.67 21.92 -34.21
C CYS A 10 34.19 22.00 -34.40
N ARG A 11 34.69 23.19 -34.72
CA ARG A 11 36.13 23.49 -34.68
C ARG A 11 36.59 23.24 -33.25
N ARG A 12 37.30 22.13 -33.05
CA ARG A 12 38.16 21.92 -31.89
C ARG A 12 39.11 23.11 -31.87
N TRP A 13 38.92 24.01 -30.90
CA TRP A 13 39.90 25.06 -30.63
C TRP A 13 41.16 24.33 -30.19
N ASP A 14 42.19 24.38 -31.05
CA ASP A 14 43.48 23.85 -30.70
C ASP A 14 44.00 24.63 -29.48
N ASP A 15 44.36 23.88 -28.44
CA ASP A 15 44.93 24.35 -27.17
C ASP A 15 46.16 25.27 -27.37
N PHE A 16 46.70 25.28 -28.60
CA PHE A 16 47.78 26.12 -29.09
C PHE A 16 47.39 27.59 -29.34
N GLU A 17 46.21 27.86 -29.92
CA GLU A 17 45.75 29.23 -30.23
C GLU A 17 45.38 30.00 -28.96
N LEU A 18 44.77 29.31 -27.98
CA LEU A 18 44.43 29.89 -26.68
C LEU A 18 45.69 30.34 -25.92
N ARG A 19 46.74 29.51 -25.94
CA ARG A 19 48.05 29.83 -25.32
C ARG A 19 48.75 30.99 -26.02
N LYS A 20 48.61 31.11 -27.34
CA LYS A 20 49.22 32.19 -28.12
C LYS A 20 48.53 33.54 -27.84
N TRP A 21 47.20 33.53 -27.74
CA TRP A 21 46.40 34.70 -27.36
C TRP A 21 46.68 35.14 -25.92
N LEU A 22 46.74 34.19 -24.98
CA LEU A 22 47.13 34.47 -23.60
C LEU A 22 48.55 35.07 -23.52
N ARG A 23 49.49 34.62 -24.37
CA ARG A 23 50.87 35.13 -24.39
C ARG A 23 51.03 36.57 -24.90
N GLN A 24 50.05 37.11 -25.65
CA GLN A 24 50.07 38.50 -26.13
C GLN A 24 49.49 39.51 -25.14
N LEU A 25 48.84 39.03 -24.08
CA LEU A 25 48.31 39.90 -23.02
C LEU A 25 49.44 40.25 -22.03
N SER A 26 49.50 41.52 -21.64
CA SER A 26 50.37 41.99 -20.57
C SER A 26 50.06 41.26 -19.26
N ILE A 27 51.09 41.03 -18.44
CA ILE A 27 50.99 40.35 -17.13
C ILE A 27 49.77 40.81 -16.30
N PRO A 28 49.47 42.12 -16.14
CA PRO A 28 48.30 42.56 -15.38
C PRO A 28 46.96 42.10 -15.97
N ARG A 29 46.84 42.01 -17.30
CA ARG A 29 45.61 41.55 -17.97
C ARG A 29 45.38 40.05 -17.78
N ARG A 30 46.45 39.23 -17.72
CA ARG A 30 46.31 37.80 -17.42
C ARG A 30 45.87 37.57 -16.00
N VAL A 31 46.47 38.27 -15.03
CA VAL A 31 46.07 38.18 -13.62
C VAL A 31 44.61 38.59 -13.47
N SER A 32 44.17 39.67 -14.14
CA SER A 32 42.78 40.12 -14.12
C SER A 32 41.79 39.11 -14.72
N LEU A 33 42.12 38.48 -15.85
CA LEU A 33 41.28 37.45 -16.48
C LEU A 33 41.17 36.19 -15.62
N THR A 34 42.29 35.78 -15.02
CA THR A 34 42.32 34.61 -14.14
C THR A 34 41.53 34.87 -12.86
N ALA A 35 41.67 36.05 -12.27
CA ALA A 35 40.87 36.48 -11.12
C ALA A 35 39.37 36.57 -11.46
N ALA A 36 39.01 37.09 -12.63
CA ALA A 36 37.62 37.13 -13.09
C ALA A 36 37.02 35.72 -13.28
N LEU A 37 37.79 34.79 -13.85
CA LEU A 37 37.39 33.38 -13.97
C LEU A 37 37.20 32.72 -12.60
N ILE A 38 38.13 32.94 -11.67
CA ILE A 38 38.02 32.42 -10.29
C ILE A 38 36.79 33.00 -9.59
N LEU A 39 36.54 34.30 -9.71
CA LEU A 39 35.35 34.96 -9.15
C LEU A 39 34.05 34.44 -9.78
N PHE A 40 34.04 34.20 -11.09
CA PHE A 40 32.89 33.62 -11.79
C PHE A 40 32.62 32.18 -11.34
N SER A 41 33.66 31.35 -11.22
CA SER A 41 33.54 30.00 -10.69
C SER A 41 33.09 29.98 -9.22
N LEU A 42 33.64 30.87 -8.38
CA LEU A 42 33.21 31.03 -6.99
C LEU A 42 31.75 31.49 -6.90
N TYR A 43 31.31 32.42 -7.75
CA TYR A 43 29.91 32.85 -7.82
C TYR A 43 28.98 31.68 -8.17
N PHE A 44 29.33 30.85 -9.15
CA PHE A 44 28.53 29.66 -9.50
C PHE A 44 28.51 28.60 -8.40
N ILE A 45 29.63 28.38 -7.71
CA ILE A 45 29.71 27.43 -6.58
C ILE A 45 28.89 27.95 -5.39
N ILE A 46 29.03 29.22 -5.02
CA ILE A 46 28.28 29.84 -3.93
C ILE A 46 26.79 29.90 -4.27
N SER A 47 26.42 30.25 -5.50
CA SER A 47 25.03 30.25 -5.98
C SER A 47 24.41 28.84 -5.91
N SER A 48 25.16 27.83 -6.34
CA SER A 48 24.74 26.42 -6.25
C SER A 48 24.61 25.92 -4.80
N LEU A 49 25.48 26.38 -3.91
CA LEU A 49 25.45 26.02 -2.48
C LEU A 49 24.36 26.76 -1.69
N THR A 50 23.91 27.92 -2.16
CA THR A 50 22.90 28.76 -1.49
C THR A 50 21.50 28.61 -2.08
N SER A 51 21.36 28.05 -3.28
CA SER A 51 20.07 27.70 -3.83
C SER A 51 19.48 26.50 -3.07
N SER A 52 18.58 26.77 -2.12
CA SER A 52 17.71 25.73 -1.59
C SER A 52 16.97 25.07 -2.75
N PRO A 53 16.86 23.73 -2.80
CA PRO A 53 16.08 23.07 -3.83
C PRO A 53 14.66 23.64 -3.82
N TYR A 54 14.15 24.00 -5.00
CA TYR A 54 12.78 24.45 -5.14
C TYR A 54 11.83 23.31 -4.76
N VAL A 55 11.07 23.50 -3.68
CA VAL A 55 10.05 22.54 -3.21
C VAL A 55 8.69 23.08 -3.63
N ALA A 56 7.97 22.31 -4.44
CA ALA A 56 6.61 22.67 -4.85
C ALA A 56 5.70 22.94 -3.64
N GLU A 57 4.80 23.90 -3.75
CA GLU A 57 3.92 24.30 -2.64
C GLU A 57 3.02 23.15 -2.16
N SER A 58 2.54 22.29 -3.06
CA SER A 58 1.80 21.06 -2.70
C SER A 58 2.65 20.09 -1.86
N GLN A 59 3.96 20.01 -2.12
CA GLN A 59 4.89 19.20 -1.33
C GLN A 59 5.11 19.77 0.06
N LYS A 60 5.07 21.10 0.24
CA LYS A 60 5.11 21.72 1.58
C LYS A 60 3.87 21.33 2.38
N CYS A 61 2.67 21.45 1.79
CA CYS A 61 1.42 21.01 2.41
C CYS A 61 1.46 19.52 2.83
N LEU A 62 1.99 18.65 1.96
CA LEU A 62 2.15 17.23 2.26
C LEU A 62 3.13 17.00 3.43
N ASN A 63 4.28 17.67 3.42
CA ASN A 63 5.30 17.52 4.45
C ASN A 63 4.80 17.93 5.83
N GLU A 64 3.95 18.97 5.91
CA GLU A 64 3.29 19.38 7.16
C GLU A 64 2.36 18.27 7.69
N ARG A 65 1.51 17.70 6.83
CA ARG A 65 0.63 16.58 7.21
C ARG A 65 1.41 15.33 7.60
N LEU A 66 2.54 15.07 6.95
CA LEU A 66 3.41 13.93 7.26
C LEU A 66 4.12 14.03 8.61
N ASN A 67 4.23 15.23 9.22
CA ASN A 67 4.93 15.38 10.49
C ASN A 67 4.33 14.51 11.61
N ALA A 68 3.01 14.34 11.64
CA ALA A 68 2.34 13.45 12.59
C ALA A 68 2.75 11.97 12.42
N TRP A 69 3.11 11.56 11.19
CA TRP A 69 3.50 10.20 10.85
C TRP A 69 5.01 9.94 11.01
N LYS A 70 5.84 10.98 10.92
CA LYS A 70 7.30 10.85 11.08
C LYS A 70 7.70 10.33 12.46
N VAL A 71 6.97 10.71 13.51
CA VAL A 71 7.19 10.19 14.87
C VAL A 71 7.01 8.67 14.87
N LEU A 72 5.90 8.19 14.33
CA LEU A 72 5.59 6.76 14.24
C LEU A 72 6.54 5.99 13.34
N LYS A 73 7.08 6.65 12.30
CA LYS A 73 8.11 6.07 11.44
C LYS A 73 9.42 5.87 12.19
N ASN A 74 9.79 6.79 13.08
CA ASN A 74 11.00 6.68 13.89
C ASN A 74 10.92 5.53 14.90
N ASP A 75 9.70 5.19 15.33
CA ASP A 75 9.42 4.04 16.20
C ASP A 75 9.19 2.74 15.42
N ASP A 76 9.46 2.73 14.10
CA ASP A 76 9.29 1.58 13.20
C ASP A 76 7.86 0.99 13.17
N PHE A 77 6.86 1.77 13.57
CA PHE A 77 5.44 1.38 13.56
C PHE A 77 4.75 1.59 12.22
N VAL A 78 5.29 2.50 11.40
CA VAL A 78 4.78 2.78 10.07
C VAL A 78 5.93 2.90 9.08
N ALA A 79 5.67 2.57 7.82
CA ALA A 79 6.57 2.88 6.72
C ALA A 79 5.93 3.93 5.80
N ILE A 80 6.74 4.88 5.33
CA ILE A 80 6.31 5.98 4.47
C ILE A 80 7.06 5.87 3.14
N PHE A 81 6.30 5.88 2.04
CA PHE A 81 6.79 5.73 0.67
C PHE A 81 6.31 6.89 -0.21
N ASP A 82 7.16 7.27 -1.17
CA ASP A 82 6.83 8.26 -2.20
C ASP A 82 6.16 7.62 -3.43
N LYS A 83 6.17 6.29 -3.50
CA LYS A 83 5.53 5.50 -4.53
C LYS A 83 4.46 4.62 -3.93
N LYS A 84 3.42 4.36 -4.71
CA LYS A 84 2.30 3.51 -4.32
C LYS A 84 2.79 2.09 -4.03
N PHE A 85 2.90 1.77 -2.75
CA PHE A 85 3.44 0.50 -2.29
C PHE A 85 2.80 0.11 -0.96
N GLY A 86 2.59 -1.18 -0.77
CA GLY A 86 2.01 -1.74 0.44
C GLY A 86 1.25 -3.02 0.16
N PHE A 87 0.83 -3.67 1.23
CA PHE A 87 -0.05 -4.82 1.19
C PHE A 87 -0.97 -4.74 2.39
N ILE A 88 -2.25 -5.03 2.22
CA ILE A 88 -3.21 -5.27 3.32
C ILE A 88 -3.80 -6.66 3.16
N GLY A 89 -4.20 -7.26 4.27
CA GLY A 89 -4.94 -8.52 4.23
C GLY A 89 -5.45 -8.92 5.60
N ASN A 90 -6.39 -9.85 5.59
CA ASN A 90 -6.95 -10.47 6.79
C ASN A 90 -6.83 -12.01 6.77
N GLY A 91 -6.05 -12.54 5.83
CA GLY A 91 -5.87 -13.97 5.58
C GLY A 91 -6.97 -14.65 4.76
N PHE A 92 -8.07 -13.96 4.44
CA PHE A 92 -9.07 -14.40 3.47
C PHE A 92 -8.92 -13.63 2.15
N ILE A 93 -8.88 -12.30 2.26
CA ILE A 93 -8.65 -11.38 1.16
C ILE A 93 -7.45 -10.49 1.47
N GLY A 94 -6.82 -9.99 0.42
CA GLY A 94 -5.81 -8.95 0.52
C GLY A 94 -5.86 -8.01 -0.66
N MET A 95 -5.09 -6.93 -0.58
CA MET A 95 -4.94 -5.97 -1.67
C MET A 95 -3.52 -5.43 -1.64
N GLY A 96 -2.87 -5.38 -2.79
CA GLY A 96 -1.56 -4.75 -2.94
C GLY A 96 -1.69 -3.24 -3.13
N GLY A 97 -0.56 -2.54 -3.03
CA GLY A 97 -0.47 -1.12 -3.38
C GLY A 97 -0.89 -0.85 -4.83
N ASP A 98 -0.77 -1.82 -5.72
CA ASP A 98 -1.33 -1.75 -7.08
C ASP A 98 -2.87 -1.57 -7.12
N GLY A 99 -3.56 -1.84 -6.01
CA GLY A 99 -5.02 -1.77 -5.89
C GLY A 99 -5.73 -3.04 -6.37
N GLU A 100 -4.99 -4.10 -6.70
CA GLU A 100 -5.56 -5.37 -7.15
C GLU A 100 -5.91 -6.26 -5.95
N LEU A 101 -7.15 -6.72 -5.91
CA LEU A 101 -7.65 -7.69 -4.94
C LEU A 101 -6.95 -9.04 -5.14
N ARG A 102 -6.50 -9.61 -4.02
CA ARG A 102 -5.82 -10.90 -3.93
C ARG A 102 -6.61 -11.88 -3.09
N LEU A 103 -6.74 -13.10 -3.61
CA LEU A 103 -7.44 -14.21 -2.96
C LEU A 103 -6.46 -15.27 -2.50
N LYS A 104 -6.88 -16.11 -1.55
CA LYS A 104 -6.08 -17.22 -1.02
C LYS A 104 -6.51 -18.54 -1.62
N THR A 105 -5.58 -19.27 -2.25
CA THR A 105 -5.75 -20.67 -2.69
C THR A 105 -5.08 -21.64 -1.73
N SER A 106 -3.83 -21.34 -1.37
CA SER A 106 -3.00 -22.22 -0.55
C SER A 106 -2.57 -21.51 0.74
N ARG A 107 -1.30 -21.14 0.84
CA ARG A 107 -0.68 -20.61 2.06
C ARG A 107 -0.80 -19.10 2.18
N VAL A 108 -0.68 -18.38 1.06
CA VAL A 108 -0.63 -16.91 0.98
C VAL A 108 -1.70 -16.34 0.05
N LEU A 109 -1.94 -15.04 0.16
CA LEU A 109 -2.83 -14.25 -0.69
C LEU A 109 -2.12 -13.89 -2.01
N SER A 110 -1.94 -14.88 -2.88
CA SER A 110 -1.20 -14.75 -4.15
C SER A 110 -2.08 -14.55 -5.39
N ILE A 111 -3.33 -15.02 -5.36
CA ILE A 111 -4.16 -15.08 -6.57
C ILE A 111 -4.55 -13.67 -7.00
N ARG A 112 -4.19 -13.31 -8.22
CA ARG A 112 -4.62 -12.07 -8.87
C ARG A 112 -6.03 -12.21 -9.43
N SER A 113 -6.96 -11.46 -8.87
CA SER A 113 -8.37 -11.53 -9.26
C SER A 113 -8.73 -10.62 -10.44
N ALA A 114 -7.82 -9.73 -10.86
CA ALA A 114 -8.05 -8.61 -11.77
C ALA A 114 -9.23 -7.71 -11.38
N PHE A 115 -9.60 -7.71 -10.09
CA PHE A 115 -10.57 -6.78 -9.51
C PHE A 115 -9.81 -5.64 -8.84
N PHE A 116 -10.09 -4.40 -9.25
CA PHE A 116 -9.40 -3.21 -8.77
C PHE A 116 -10.37 -2.33 -7.97
N SER A 117 -10.45 -2.57 -6.66
CA SER A 117 -11.43 -1.91 -5.79
C SER A 117 -11.00 -0.52 -5.33
N LEU A 118 -9.73 -0.13 -5.52
CA LEU A 118 -9.21 1.12 -4.99
C LEU A 118 -9.87 2.34 -5.67
N ILE A 119 -10.45 3.21 -4.85
CA ILE A 119 -11.05 4.47 -5.29
C ILE A 119 -9.94 5.49 -5.49
N ASN A 120 -9.96 6.20 -6.62
CA ASN A 120 -9.10 7.35 -6.87
C ASN A 120 -9.90 8.63 -6.63
N ALA A 121 -9.44 9.45 -5.69
CA ALA A 121 -10.03 10.75 -5.37
C ALA A 121 -9.10 11.88 -5.85
N LYS A 122 -9.61 12.77 -6.72
CA LYS A 122 -8.86 13.92 -7.24
C LYS A 122 -9.69 15.20 -7.15
N ILE A 123 -9.08 16.29 -6.71
CA ILE A 123 -9.72 17.61 -6.79
C ILE A 123 -9.73 18.07 -8.26
N ARG A 124 -10.92 18.39 -8.78
CA ARG A 124 -11.19 18.62 -10.22
C ARG A 124 -10.33 19.73 -10.81
N ASP A 125 -10.27 20.86 -10.12
CA ASP A 125 -9.63 22.10 -10.63
C ASP A 125 -8.16 22.24 -10.21
N SER A 126 -7.52 21.14 -9.80
CA SER A 126 -6.11 21.16 -9.40
C SER A 126 -5.22 20.35 -10.36
N GLU A 127 -4.25 21.03 -10.95
CA GLU A 127 -3.30 20.43 -11.89
C GLU A 127 -2.09 19.78 -11.20
N SER A 128 -1.66 20.32 -10.05
CA SER A 128 -0.52 19.78 -9.29
C SER A 128 -0.94 19.28 -7.91
N PHE A 129 -0.35 18.16 -7.50
CA PHE A 129 -0.52 17.58 -6.17
C PHE A 129 0.76 16.89 -5.72
N ALA A 130 0.88 16.70 -4.42
CA ALA A 130 1.90 15.85 -3.83
C ALA A 130 1.20 14.69 -3.12
N GLU A 131 1.78 13.50 -3.18
CA GLU A 131 1.22 12.31 -2.54
C GLU A 131 2.26 11.50 -1.78
N SER A 132 1.82 10.82 -0.73
CA SER A 132 2.63 9.86 0.02
C SER A 132 1.77 8.72 0.53
N TYR A 133 2.39 7.57 0.68
CA TYR A 133 1.76 6.31 1.04
C TYR A 133 2.33 5.82 2.37
N ILE A 134 1.45 5.51 3.31
CA ILE A 134 1.81 5.10 4.66
C ILE A 134 1.26 3.71 4.89
N ASN A 135 2.11 2.77 5.27
CA ASN A 135 1.70 1.46 5.74
C ASN A 135 1.69 1.50 7.27
N ASP A 136 0.50 1.42 7.88
CA ASP A 136 0.36 1.42 9.34
C ASP A 136 0.28 -0.01 9.86
N TYR A 137 1.39 -0.51 10.40
CA TYR A 137 1.50 -1.89 10.90
C TYR A 137 0.70 -2.13 12.18
N ARG A 138 0.38 -1.06 12.91
CA ARG A 138 -0.34 -1.14 14.18
C ARG A 138 -1.82 -1.43 13.98
N ASP A 139 -2.36 -0.88 12.89
CA ASP A 139 -3.78 -0.92 12.54
C ASP A 139 -4.05 -1.79 11.31
N GLY A 140 -3.01 -2.18 10.57
CA GLY A 140 -3.10 -3.02 9.38
C GLY A 140 -3.84 -2.36 8.22
N SER A 141 -3.50 -1.10 7.96
CA SER A 141 -4.09 -0.28 6.91
C SER A 141 -3.02 0.38 6.04
N ILE A 142 -3.41 0.73 4.81
CA ILE A 142 -2.64 1.62 3.94
C ILE A 142 -3.36 2.96 3.91
N ILE A 143 -2.61 4.04 4.10
CA ILE A 143 -3.10 5.41 4.08
C ILE A 143 -2.42 6.15 2.94
N THR A 144 -3.21 6.76 2.06
CA THR A 144 -2.76 7.67 1.01
C THR A 144 -3.09 9.08 1.43
N LEU A 145 -2.05 9.91 1.58
CA LEU A 145 -2.20 11.35 1.75
C LEU A 145 -1.97 12.01 0.40
N ARG A 146 -2.91 12.83 -0.04
CA ARG A 146 -2.75 13.64 -1.24
C ARG A 146 -3.09 15.08 -0.92
N CYS A 147 -2.14 15.98 -1.15
CA CYS A 147 -2.26 17.39 -0.80
C CYS A 147 -2.12 18.28 -2.03
N TYR A 148 -2.87 19.38 -1.98
CA TYR A 148 -3.03 20.37 -3.01
C TYR A 148 -2.82 21.76 -2.42
N ARG A 149 -2.44 22.71 -3.29
CA ARG A 149 -2.35 24.13 -2.98
C ARG A 149 -3.47 24.85 -3.72
N ILE A 150 -4.45 25.40 -3.02
CA ILE A 150 -5.62 26.07 -3.60
C ILE A 150 -5.80 27.43 -2.92
N GLU A 151 -5.78 28.53 -3.67
CA GLU A 151 -6.01 29.91 -3.17
C GLU A 151 -5.23 30.23 -1.89
N ASP A 152 -3.95 29.87 -1.90
CA ASP A 152 -3.08 29.99 -0.75
C ASP A 152 -3.48 29.23 0.53
N GLN A 153 -4.27 28.16 0.40
CA GLN A 153 -4.56 27.18 1.45
C GLN A 153 -4.10 25.76 1.07
N CYS A 154 -3.83 24.94 2.08
CA CYS A 154 -3.47 23.52 1.91
C CYS A 154 -4.71 22.65 2.05
N VAL A 155 -5.13 22.03 0.95
CA VAL A 155 -6.27 21.10 0.94
C VAL A 155 -5.73 19.69 0.79
N CYS A 156 -6.06 18.78 1.71
CA CYS A 156 -5.55 17.42 1.69
C CYS A 156 -6.68 16.40 1.79
N THR A 157 -6.56 15.33 1.03
CA THR A 157 -7.38 14.14 1.15
C THR A 157 -6.58 13.05 1.88
N THR A 158 -7.23 12.35 2.79
CA THR A 158 -6.69 11.19 3.49
C THR A 158 -7.55 10.00 3.15
N GLN A 159 -6.99 9.04 2.43
CA GLN A 159 -7.67 7.81 2.07
C GLN A 159 -7.07 6.64 2.84
N ARG A 160 -7.85 5.97 3.68
CA ARG A 160 -7.43 4.75 4.39
C ARG A 160 -8.09 3.53 3.75
N VAL A 161 -7.33 2.45 3.58
CA VAL A 161 -7.82 1.18 3.07
C VAL A 161 -7.38 0.04 3.96
N TYR A 162 -8.31 -0.87 4.30
CA TYR A 162 -8.01 -2.03 5.13
C TYR A 162 -8.93 -3.21 4.85
N ALA A 163 -8.40 -4.42 5.00
CA ALA A 163 -9.18 -5.65 5.03
C ALA A 163 -9.61 -5.90 6.48
N HIS A 164 -10.92 -5.96 6.73
CA HIS A 164 -11.44 -6.01 8.08
C HIS A 164 -10.98 -7.28 8.79
N ARG A 165 -10.43 -7.15 10.00
CA ARG A 165 -9.68 -8.25 10.64
C ARG A 165 -10.60 -9.29 11.27
N ARG A 166 -11.77 -8.86 11.71
CA ARG A 166 -12.78 -9.75 12.34
C ARG A 166 -13.88 -10.21 11.38
N ARG A 167 -13.91 -9.66 10.16
CA ARG A 167 -14.96 -9.90 9.16
C ARG A 167 -14.26 -10.26 7.85
N PRO A 168 -14.04 -11.56 7.59
CA PRO A 168 -13.10 -12.00 6.56
C PRO A 168 -13.45 -11.51 5.15
N HIS A 169 -14.73 -11.31 4.86
CA HIS A 169 -15.22 -10.92 3.53
C HIS A 169 -15.17 -9.41 3.27
N LEU A 170 -14.84 -8.58 4.26
CA LEU A 170 -15.07 -7.14 4.21
C LEU A 170 -13.78 -6.36 3.93
N LEU A 171 -13.78 -5.58 2.85
CA LEU A 171 -12.78 -4.57 2.52
C LEU A 171 -13.40 -3.18 2.71
N ILE A 172 -12.67 -2.28 3.35
CA ILE A 172 -13.15 -0.93 3.68
C ILE A 172 -12.20 0.13 3.13
N GLN A 173 -12.79 1.21 2.61
CA GLN A 173 -12.11 2.44 2.20
C GLN A 173 -12.78 3.65 2.82
N GLU A 174 -12.00 4.47 3.51
CA GLU A 174 -12.44 5.73 4.11
C GLU A 174 -11.74 6.89 3.38
N LEU A 175 -12.50 7.89 2.97
CA LEU A 175 -11.99 9.12 2.38
C LEU A 175 -12.37 10.30 3.27
N GLN A 176 -11.38 10.91 3.91
CA GLN A 176 -11.53 12.14 4.68
C GLN A 176 -10.97 13.32 3.91
N VAL A 177 -11.74 14.40 3.86
CA VAL A 177 -11.33 15.62 3.16
C VAL A 177 -11.69 16.83 3.98
N THR A 178 -10.67 17.61 4.34
CA THR A 178 -10.83 18.90 5.02
C THR A 178 -10.62 20.01 3.99
N ASN A 179 -11.62 20.88 3.81
CA ASN A 179 -11.53 22.06 2.96
C ASN A 179 -11.35 23.35 3.78
N PRO A 180 -10.12 23.79 4.05
CA PRO A 180 -9.87 25.06 4.72
C PRO A 180 -9.98 26.29 3.82
N SER A 181 -10.29 26.17 2.52
CA SER A 181 -10.36 27.33 1.62
C SER A 181 -11.62 28.19 1.87
N ASN A 182 -11.73 29.29 1.13
CA ASN A 182 -12.90 30.19 1.14
C ASN A 182 -13.84 29.92 -0.05
N SER A 183 -13.72 28.74 -0.64
CA SER A 183 -14.43 28.33 -1.85
C SER A 183 -14.80 26.86 -1.74
N ASP A 184 -15.91 26.48 -2.36
CA ASP A 184 -16.30 25.08 -2.41
C ASP A 184 -15.35 24.32 -3.35
N ILE A 185 -14.95 23.12 -2.95
CA ILE A 185 -14.11 22.26 -3.79
C ILE A 185 -14.92 21.06 -4.28
N LYS A 186 -14.63 20.63 -5.50
CA LYS A 186 -15.23 19.43 -6.09
C LYS A 186 -14.21 18.32 -6.25
N ILE A 187 -14.57 17.15 -5.76
CA ILE A 187 -13.72 15.96 -5.76
C ILE A 187 -14.32 14.96 -6.73
N ASP A 188 -13.54 14.60 -7.74
CA ASP A 188 -13.86 13.54 -8.67
C ASP A 188 -13.44 12.20 -8.07
N LEU A 189 -14.38 11.26 -8.06
CA LEU A 189 -14.16 9.90 -7.58
C LEU A 189 -14.28 8.95 -8.76
N SER A 190 -13.30 8.06 -8.89
CA SER A 190 -13.34 7.01 -9.90
C SER A 190 -12.81 5.69 -9.34
N MET A 191 -13.37 4.59 -9.82
CA MET A 191 -12.89 3.24 -9.58
C MET A 191 -12.69 2.58 -10.93
N LYS A 192 -11.61 1.80 -11.08
CA LYS A 192 -11.36 1.05 -12.31
C LYS A 192 -12.44 -0.03 -12.46
N ILE A 193 -13.22 0.05 -13.53
CA ILE A 193 -14.22 -0.97 -13.84
C ILE A 193 -13.50 -2.30 -14.14
N PRO A 194 -13.87 -3.40 -13.49
CA PRO A 194 -13.19 -4.67 -13.66
C PRO A 194 -13.61 -5.34 -14.99
N GLU A 195 -12.76 -5.21 -16.01
CA GLU A 195 -13.02 -5.67 -17.40
C GLU A 195 -13.34 -7.16 -17.50
N TYR A 196 -12.70 -8.00 -16.69
CA TYR A 196 -12.87 -9.46 -16.73
C TYR A 196 -14.00 -9.99 -15.84
N TRP A 197 -14.79 -9.10 -15.26
CA TRP A 197 -15.85 -9.46 -14.33
C TRP A 197 -17.21 -9.19 -14.96
N THR A 198 -18.13 -10.14 -14.78
CA THR A 198 -19.52 -9.94 -15.19
C THR A 198 -20.19 -9.03 -14.18
N GLN A 199 -20.64 -7.86 -14.63
CA GLN A 199 -21.39 -6.90 -13.84
C GLN A 199 -22.89 -7.18 -13.96
N LYS A 200 -23.57 -7.37 -12.84
CA LYS A 200 -25.03 -7.45 -12.76
C LYS A 200 -25.53 -6.26 -11.97
N LYS A 201 -26.45 -5.51 -12.56
CA LYS A 201 -27.23 -4.52 -11.81
C LYS A 201 -28.10 -5.27 -10.80
N SER A 202 -28.11 -4.77 -9.59
CA SER A 202 -28.94 -5.29 -8.52
C SER A 202 -29.89 -4.18 -8.08
N ASN A 203 -31.17 -4.51 -7.90
CA ASN A 203 -32.16 -3.54 -7.42
C ASN A 203 -32.04 -3.28 -5.90
N ASN A 204 -31.04 -3.87 -5.24
CA ASN A 204 -30.79 -3.77 -3.80
C ASN A 204 -29.74 -2.68 -3.50
N LEU A 205 -29.44 -2.48 -2.20
CA LEU A 205 -28.45 -1.53 -1.71
C LEU A 205 -27.03 -1.74 -2.29
N ALA A 206 -26.71 -2.97 -2.69
CA ALA A 206 -25.47 -3.33 -3.38
C ALA A 206 -25.64 -3.19 -4.89
N ASP A 207 -25.25 -2.06 -5.48
CA ASP A 207 -25.26 -1.86 -6.94
C ASP A 207 -23.94 -1.22 -7.41
N PRO A 208 -23.12 -1.89 -8.24
CA PRO A 208 -23.34 -3.20 -8.88
C PRO A 208 -22.74 -4.40 -8.13
N VAL A 209 -23.16 -5.61 -8.52
CA VAL A 209 -22.54 -6.87 -8.10
C VAL A 209 -21.72 -7.47 -9.23
N TYR A 210 -20.52 -7.93 -8.92
CA TYR A 210 -19.57 -8.49 -9.87
C TYR A 210 -19.36 -9.97 -9.59
N THR A 211 -19.35 -10.79 -10.64
CA THR A 211 -19.07 -12.22 -10.55
C THR A 211 -18.02 -12.64 -11.56
N ARG A 212 -17.17 -13.59 -11.19
CA ARG A 212 -16.17 -14.15 -12.10
C ARG A 212 -15.86 -15.61 -11.77
N TYR A 213 -15.73 -16.40 -12.83
CA TYR A 213 -15.07 -17.71 -12.81
C TYR A 213 -13.70 -17.58 -13.47
N PHE A 214 -12.66 -18.13 -12.86
CA PHE A 214 -11.33 -18.14 -13.44
C PHE A 214 -10.46 -19.24 -12.84
N GLU A 215 -9.43 -19.66 -13.59
CA GLU A 215 -8.43 -20.60 -13.12
C GLU A 215 -7.14 -19.85 -12.76
N SER A 216 -6.55 -20.17 -11.60
CA SER A 216 -5.25 -19.64 -11.17
C SER A 216 -4.50 -20.72 -10.40
N ASP A 217 -3.22 -20.91 -10.70
CA ASP A 217 -2.35 -21.91 -10.06
C ASP A 217 -2.94 -23.33 -10.08
N GLY A 218 -3.66 -23.69 -11.15
CA GLY A 218 -4.32 -24.99 -11.33
C GLY A 218 -5.59 -25.19 -10.49
N ALA A 219 -6.10 -24.13 -9.86
CA ALA A 219 -7.35 -24.15 -9.09
C ALA A 219 -8.44 -23.32 -9.77
N HIS A 220 -9.59 -23.95 -10.02
CA HIS A 220 -10.80 -23.26 -10.45
C HIS A 220 -11.38 -22.43 -9.30
N THR A 221 -11.61 -21.16 -9.54
CA THR A 221 -12.08 -20.19 -8.55
C THR A 221 -13.35 -19.51 -9.02
N LEU A 222 -14.39 -19.54 -8.19
CA LEU A 222 -15.59 -18.71 -8.33
C LEU A 222 -15.53 -17.58 -7.33
N ALA A 223 -15.76 -16.34 -7.77
CA ALA A 223 -15.75 -15.18 -6.88
C ALA A 223 -16.92 -14.24 -7.17
N ALA A 224 -17.43 -13.62 -6.10
CA ALA A 224 -18.46 -12.60 -6.14
C ALA A 224 -18.06 -11.40 -5.28
N VAL A 225 -18.37 -10.19 -5.77
CA VAL A 225 -18.04 -8.93 -5.10
C VAL A 225 -19.24 -7.98 -5.16
N ALA A 226 -19.66 -7.49 -4.00
CA ALA A 226 -20.69 -6.44 -3.86
C ALA A 226 -20.04 -5.20 -3.23
N CYS A 227 -20.09 -4.06 -3.91
CA CYS A 227 -19.45 -2.81 -3.44
C CYS A 227 -20.46 -1.67 -3.31
N THR A 228 -20.12 -0.69 -2.46
CA THR A 228 -20.84 0.59 -2.39
C THR A 228 -20.80 1.29 -3.73
N LYS A 229 -21.94 1.84 -4.16
CA LYS A 229 -22.02 2.69 -5.33
C LYS A 229 -21.22 3.98 -5.10
N ILE A 230 -20.25 4.25 -5.97
CA ILE A 230 -19.41 5.43 -5.87
C ILE A 230 -20.04 6.57 -6.69
N PRO A 231 -20.30 7.75 -6.11
CA PRO A 231 -20.75 8.90 -6.89
C PRO A 231 -19.62 9.43 -7.77
N GLU A 232 -19.93 10.01 -8.94
CA GLU A 232 -18.90 10.54 -9.84
C GLU A 232 -18.10 11.69 -9.22
N SER A 233 -18.78 12.50 -8.40
CA SER A 233 -18.14 13.61 -7.69
C SER A 233 -18.87 13.97 -6.41
N VAL A 234 -18.15 14.59 -5.48
CA VAL A 234 -18.68 15.12 -4.22
C VAL A 234 -18.18 16.55 -4.03
N THR A 235 -19.06 17.44 -3.58
CA THR A 235 -18.72 18.82 -3.23
C THR A 235 -18.41 18.90 -1.73
N VAL A 236 -17.30 19.55 -1.38
CA VAL A 236 -16.94 19.88 0.01
C VAL A 236 -17.05 21.38 0.17
N GLU A 237 -18.00 21.81 0.99
CA GLU A 237 -18.23 23.22 1.26
C GLU A 237 -16.99 23.89 1.86
N GLN A 238 -16.87 25.20 1.65
CA GLN A 238 -15.82 26.00 2.29
C GLN A 238 -15.82 25.80 3.81
N LYS A 239 -14.63 25.74 4.42
CA LYS A 239 -14.41 25.56 5.87
C LYS A 239 -15.04 24.29 6.47
N HIS A 240 -15.43 23.32 5.65
CA HIS A 240 -16.02 22.06 6.11
C HIS A 240 -15.07 20.87 5.95
N GLU A 241 -15.40 19.81 6.68
CA GLU A 241 -14.78 18.50 6.54
C GLU A 241 -15.87 17.47 6.24
N ILE A 242 -15.57 16.55 5.33
CA ILE A 242 -16.43 15.40 5.05
C ILE A 242 -15.65 14.10 5.24
N SER A 243 -16.38 13.05 5.60
CA SER A 243 -15.87 11.68 5.65
C SER A 243 -16.81 10.77 4.87
N LEU A 244 -16.28 10.10 3.85
CA LEU A 244 -17.01 9.12 3.05
C LEU A 244 -16.49 7.73 3.37
N HIS A 245 -17.40 6.77 3.42
CA HIS A 245 -17.11 5.38 3.76
C HIS A 245 -17.63 4.47 2.65
N PHE A 246 -16.75 3.63 2.10
CA PHE A 246 -17.04 2.70 1.03
C PHE A 246 -16.65 1.30 1.46
N ILE A 247 -17.54 0.34 1.22
CA ILE A 247 -17.31 -1.05 1.56
C ILE A 247 -17.41 -1.94 0.32
N CYS A 248 -16.65 -3.02 0.32
CA CYS A 248 -16.80 -4.13 -0.61
C CYS A 248 -16.86 -5.43 0.18
N VAL A 249 -17.86 -6.26 -0.11
CA VAL A 249 -17.97 -7.63 0.38
C VAL A 249 -17.51 -8.57 -0.72
N ILE A 250 -16.51 -9.39 -0.42
CA ILE A 250 -15.86 -10.33 -1.32
C ILE A 250 -16.02 -11.73 -0.74
N ASN A 251 -16.59 -12.63 -1.53
CA ASN A 251 -16.63 -14.04 -1.20
C ASN A 251 -16.22 -14.89 -2.41
N TYR A 252 -15.60 -16.03 -2.17
CA TYR A 252 -15.09 -16.89 -3.22
C TYR A 252 -14.98 -18.34 -2.77
N ILE A 253 -14.99 -19.26 -3.72
CA ILE A 253 -14.74 -20.69 -3.54
C ILE A 253 -13.50 -21.03 -4.34
N SER A 254 -12.46 -21.53 -3.66
CA SER A 254 -11.24 -22.00 -4.30
C SER A 254 -10.54 -23.07 -3.45
N PRO A 255 -10.16 -24.23 -4.03
CA PRO A 255 -10.59 -24.70 -5.34
C PRO A 255 -12.08 -25.06 -5.35
N LEU A 256 -12.75 -24.90 -6.50
CA LEU A 256 -14.11 -25.40 -6.70
C LEU A 256 -14.13 -26.94 -6.55
N PRO A 257 -14.95 -27.51 -5.65
CA PRO A 257 -14.97 -28.96 -5.46
C PRO A 257 -15.51 -29.70 -6.69
N ILE A 258 -14.89 -30.84 -7.01
CA ILE A 258 -15.26 -31.68 -8.14
C ILE A 258 -16.72 -32.15 -8.00
N GLY A 259 -17.49 -32.06 -9.08
CA GLY A 259 -18.89 -32.50 -9.14
C GLY A 259 -19.91 -31.44 -8.69
N ARG A 260 -19.47 -30.25 -8.26
CA ARG A 260 -20.36 -29.11 -8.02
C ARG A 260 -20.66 -28.37 -9.33
N ASN A 261 -21.90 -27.89 -9.45
CA ASN A 261 -22.30 -27.08 -10.59
C ASN A 261 -21.86 -25.62 -10.39
N GLU A 262 -21.07 -25.11 -11.34
CA GLU A 262 -20.51 -23.75 -11.31
C GLU A 262 -21.60 -22.67 -11.20
N ASN A 263 -22.71 -22.83 -11.92
CA ASN A 263 -23.78 -21.83 -11.94
C ASN A 263 -24.56 -21.78 -10.63
N ASP A 264 -24.81 -22.93 -10.01
CA ASP A 264 -25.51 -23.01 -8.73
C ASP A 264 -24.67 -22.40 -7.61
N GLU A 265 -23.38 -22.73 -7.55
CA GLU A 265 -22.45 -22.15 -6.58
C GLU A 265 -22.28 -20.64 -6.78
N LEU A 266 -22.19 -20.18 -8.04
CA LEU A 266 -22.09 -18.76 -8.32
C LEU A 266 -23.36 -18.00 -7.92
N LYS A 267 -24.54 -18.62 -8.06
CA LYS A 267 -25.80 -18.06 -7.58
C LYS A 267 -25.83 -17.94 -6.06
N LEU A 268 -25.42 -18.98 -5.35
CA LEU A 268 -25.33 -18.95 -3.88
C LEU A 268 -24.32 -17.91 -3.38
N LEU A 269 -23.16 -17.82 -4.01
CA LEU A 269 -22.16 -16.78 -3.72
C LEU A 269 -22.73 -15.38 -3.91
N ASN A 270 -23.42 -15.14 -5.02
CA ASN A 270 -24.06 -13.87 -5.33
C ASN A 270 -25.10 -13.48 -4.26
N GLU A 271 -25.98 -14.41 -3.88
CA GLU A 271 -26.97 -14.18 -2.81
C GLU A 271 -26.30 -13.90 -1.45
N SER A 272 -25.22 -14.63 -1.13
CA SER A 272 -24.45 -14.45 0.10
C SER A 272 -23.82 -13.06 0.20
N VAL A 273 -23.13 -12.60 -0.86
CA VAL A 273 -22.46 -11.29 -0.83
C VAL A 273 -23.46 -10.13 -0.76
N ILE A 274 -24.61 -10.25 -1.42
CA ILE A 274 -25.69 -9.24 -1.36
C ILE A 274 -26.24 -9.14 0.06
N LYS A 275 -26.49 -10.29 0.71
CA LYS A 275 -26.99 -10.34 2.08
C LYS A 275 -25.98 -9.74 3.06
N GLU A 276 -24.74 -10.20 3.03
CA GLU A 276 -23.68 -9.70 3.91
C GLU A 276 -23.40 -8.21 3.69
N PHE A 277 -23.47 -7.74 2.44
CA PHE A 277 -23.35 -6.32 2.14
C PHE A 277 -24.45 -5.51 2.82
N ALA A 278 -25.71 -5.95 2.73
CA ALA A 278 -26.83 -5.27 3.38
C ALA A 278 -26.64 -5.21 4.91
N ASP A 279 -26.16 -6.30 5.51
CA ASP A 279 -25.87 -6.36 6.94
C ASP A 279 -24.78 -5.34 7.33
N TYR A 280 -23.65 -5.29 6.61
CA TYR A 280 -22.55 -4.38 6.93
C TYR A 280 -22.82 -2.92 6.55
N ALA A 281 -23.56 -2.66 5.47
CA ALA A 281 -23.92 -1.30 5.06
C ALA A 281 -24.83 -0.59 6.07
N SER A 282 -25.53 -1.36 6.92
CA SER A 282 -26.35 -0.82 8.01
C SER A 282 -25.55 -0.43 9.26
N LEU A 283 -24.27 -0.82 9.33
CA LEU A 283 -23.40 -0.55 10.49
C LEU A 283 -22.71 0.81 10.36
N ASP A 284 -22.47 1.45 11.50
CA ASP A 284 -21.64 2.64 11.58
C ASP A 284 -20.17 2.30 11.26
N GLY A 285 -19.57 3.05 10.34
CA GLY A 285 -18.16 2.93 9.97
C GLY A 285 -17.21 3.06 11.15
N THR A 286 -17.54 3.89 12.15
CA THR A 286 -16.71 4.02 13.37
C THR A 286 -16.66 2.73 14.19
N VAL A 287 -17.76 1.97 14.19
CA VAL A 287 -17.84 0.67 14.87
C VAL A 287 -17.00 -0.36 14.13
N LEU A 288 -17.10 -0.41 12.80
CA LEU A 288 -16.29 -1.30 11.96
C LEU A 288 -14.80 -1.01 12.13
N TYR A 289 -14.41 0.27 12.07
CA TYR A 289 -13.03 0.67 12.30
C TYR A 289 -12.52 0.25 13.68
N ARG A 290 -13.30 0.52 14.74
CA ARG A 290 -12.94 0.12 16.11
C ARG A 290 -12.80 -1.40 16.26
N GLU A 291 -13.69 -2.18 15.66
CA GLU A 291 -13.62 -3.65 15.67
C GLU A 291 -12.32 -4.16 15.02
N HIS A 292 -11.96 -3.60 13.87
CA HIS A 292 -10.73 -3.91 13.16
C HIS A 292 -9.48 -3.50 13.95
N SER A 293 -9.42 -2.24 14.39
CA SER A 293 -8.29 -1.69 15.13
C SER A 293 -8.04 -2.43 16.44
N THR A 294 -9.10 -2.77 17.18
CA THR A 294 -8.99 -3.57 18.41
C THR A 294 -8.41 -4.96 18.16
N ALA A 295 -8.76 -5.59 17.04
CA ALA A 295 -8.22 -6.91 16.69
C ALA A 295 -6.73 -6.83 16.34
N TRP A 296 -6.31 -5.82 15.57
CA TRP A 296 -4.90 -5.58 15.31
C TRP A 296 -4.11 -5.21 16.56
N HIS A 297 -4.68 -4.37 17.43
CA HIS A 297 -4.07 -4.05 18.72
C HIS A 297 -3.82 -5.31 19.56
N LYS A 298 -4.79 -6.23 19.62
CA LYS A 298 -4.62 -7.54 20.28
C LYS A 298 -3.47 -8.35 19.71
N LEU A 299 -3.37 -8.44 18.38
CA LEU A 299 -2.25 -9.10 17.72
C LEU A 299 -0.92 -8.40 18.00
N ASN A 300 -0.93 -7.08 18.19
CA ASN A 300 0.25 -6.28 18.47
C ASN A 300 0.54 -6.10 19.98
N MET A 301 -0.14 -6.82 20.88
CA MET A 301 0.15 -6.72 22.32
C MET A 301 1.51 -7.34 22.69
N VAL A 302 1.84 -8.47 22.07
CA VAL A 302 3.12 -9.14 22.28
C VAL A 302 4.08 -8.66 21.19
N THR A 303 5.03 -7.82 21.59
CA THR A 303 6.11 -7.36 20.71
C THR A 303 7.43 -7.38 21.47
N PHE A 304 8.53 -7.38 20.74
CA PHE A 304 9.86 -7.18 21.30
C PHE A 304 10.55 -6.07 20.52
N GLY A 305 11.27 -5.22 21.23
CA GLY A 305 12.07 -4.16 20.62
C GLY A 305 13.51 -4.64 20.41
N ILE A 306 14.09 -4.31 19.26
CA ILE A 306 15.53 -4.41 19.03
C ILE A 306 16.11 -3.03 18.78
N SER A 307 17.29 -2.75 19.31
CA SER A 307 17.98 -1.51 19.03
C SER A 307 18.46 -1.48 17.59
N LYS A 308 18.37 -0.30 16.95
CA LYS A 308 18.84 -0.11 15.58
C LYS A 308 20.35 -0.39 15.48
N SER A 309 20.71 -1.33 14.62
CA SER A 309 22.09 -1.66 14.30
C SER A 309 22.49 -1.00 12.98
N LEU A 310 23.67 -0.36 13.00
CA LEU A 310 24.30 0.22 11.81
C LEU A 310 25.28 -0.75 11.14
N ALA A 311 25.43 -1.97 11.66
CA ALA A 311 26.29 -2.97 11.07
C ALA A 311 25.76 -3.41 9.68
N PRO A 312 26.63 -3.71 8.72
CA PRO A 312 26.21 -4.25 7.45
C PRO A 312 25.48 -5.58 7.67
N ASN A 313 24.39 -5.80 6.91
CA ASN A 313 23.56 -7.00 7.01
C ASN A 313 22.94 -7.23 8.40
N ALA A 314 22.67 -6.17 9.16
CA ALA A 314 21.92 -6.29 10.40
C ALA A 314 20.41 -6.22 10.16
N LEU A 315 19.67 -7.17 10.75
CA LEU A 315 18.22 -7.16 10.82
C LEU A 315 17.78 -6.05 11.77
N ASN A 316 16.91 -5.16 11.32
CA ASN A 316 16.42 -4.02 12.09
C ASN A 316 14.90 -4.10 12.31
N ALA A 317 14.39 -3.30 13.26
CA ALA A 317 12.99 -3.34 13.67
C ALA A 317 12.02 -3.01 12.53
N ASP A 318 12.39 -2.14 11.60
CA ASP A 318 11.62 -1.82 10.39
C ASP A 318 11.35 -3.07 9.53
N GLU A 319 12.39 -3.88 9.28
CA GLU A 319 12.27 -5.13 8.51
C GLU A 319 11.43 -6.17 9.25
N ILE A 320 11.65 -6.32 10.57
CA ILE A 320 10.91 -7.27 11.42
C ILE A 320 9.42 -6.91 11.46
N ASN A 321 9.10 -5.65 11.77
CA ASN A 321 7.72 -5.19 11.91
C ASN A 321 6.96 -5.27 10.59
N SER A 322 7.59 -4.86 9.48
CA SER A 322 7.01 -4.99 8.15
C SER A 322 6.75 -6.46 7.78
N THR A 323 7.73 -7.34 8.01
CA THR A 323 7.59 -8.78 7.73
C THR A 323 6.48 -9.40 8.57
N ARG A 324 6.47 -9.13 9.88
CA ARG A 324 5.46 -9.61 10.81
C ARG A 324 4.06 -9.15 10.40
N TYR A 325 3.90 -7.87 10.08
CA TYR A 325 2.65 -7.29 9.62
C TYR A 325 2.11 -8.03 8.38
N ILE A 326 2.95 -8.27 7.38
CA ILE A 326 2.53 -8.93 6.14
C ILE A 326 2.21 -10.41 6.41
N LEU A 327 2.96 -11.09 7.29
CA LEU A 327 2.64 -12.46 7.70
C LEU A 327 1.27 -12.55 8.35
N LEU A 328 0.99 -11.67 9.32
CA LEU A 328 -0.32 -11.61 9.98
C LEU A 328 -1.44 -11.30 8.98
N SER A 329 -1.17 -10.45 7.98
CA SER A 329 -2.10 -10.13 6.90
C SER A 329 -2.45 -11.32 6.00
N ASN A 330 -1.61 -12.36 5.94
CA ASN A 330 -1.80 -13.57 5.13
C ASN A 330 -2.49 -14.72 5.89
N VAL A 331 -2.76 -14.57 7.19
CA VAL A 331 -3.30 -15.63 8.05
C VAL A 331 -4.63 -15.19 8.67
N ARG A 332 -5.64 -16.08 8.58
CA ARG A 332 -6.97 -15.91 9.20
C ARG A 332 -6.83 -15.95 10.72
N ASP A 333 -7.81 -15.42 11.44
CA ASP A 333 -7.83 -15.51 12.91
C ASP A 333 -9.18 -15.98 13.44
N PRO A 334 -9.41 -17.31 13.52
CA PRO A 334 -10.66 -17.85 14.03
C PRO A 334 -11.04 -17.36 15.44
N LEU A 335 -10.06 -16.99 16.27
CA LEU A 335 -10.30 -16.55 17.65
C LEU A 335 -10.87 -15.13 17.70
N LEU A 336 -10.43 -14.26 16.79
CA LEU A 336 -10.88 -12.86 16.72
C LEU A 336 -12.07 -12.67 15.76
N GLU A 337 -12.26 -13.58 14.80
CA GLU A 337 -13.30 -13.51 13.78
C GLU A 337 -14.73 -13.63 14.35
N ILE A 338 -15.63 -12.91 13.68
CA ILE A 338 -17.08 -12.92 13.91
C ILE A 338 -17.70 -13.94 12.93
N GLY A 339 -18.70 -14.69 13.39
CA GLY A 339 -19.39 -15.70 12.58
C GLY A 339 -18.72 -17.08 12.53
N VAL A 340 -17.54 -17.23 13.15
CA VAL A 340 -16.86 -18.54 13.32
C VAL A 340 -17.57 -19.37 14.40
N SER A 341 -17.72 -20.68 14.15
CA SER A 341 -18.40 -21.59 15.07
C SER A 341 -17.64 -21.75 16.40
N LYS A 342 -18.36 -22.11 17.47
CA LYS A 342 -17.74 -22.36 18.78
C LYS A 342 -16.68 -23.46 18.71
N GLU A 343 -16.96 -24.54 17.98
CA GLU A 343 -16.05 -25.66 17.76
C GLU A 343 -14.75 -25.22 17.07
N GLN A 344 -14.84 -24.37 16.04
CA GLN A 344 -13.66 -23.84 15.35
C GLN A 344 -12.81 -22.97 16.29
N LYS A 345 -13.45 -22.16 17.15
CA LYS A 345 -12.74 -21.36 18.17
C LYS A 345 -12.03 -22.22 19.20
N GLU A 346 -12.70 -23.25 19.71
CA GLU A 346 -12.12 -24.20 20.66
C GLU A 346 -10.94 -24.97 20.05
N THR A 347 -11.07 -25.38 18.79
CA THR A 347 -9.99 -26.06 18.04
C THR A 347 -8.78 -25.15 17.84
N ALA A 348 -8.99 -23.88 17.48
CA ALA A 348 -7.92 -22.89 17.34
C ALA A 348 -7.25 -22.62 18.70
N ALA A 349 -8.03 -22.47 19.77
CA ALA A 349 -7.52 -22.23 21.13
C ALA A 349 -6.76 -23.45 21.68
N ALA A 350 -7.18 -24.67 21.36
CA ALA A 350 -6.46 -25.89 21.70
C ALA A 350 -5.12 -25.97 20.95
N SER A 351 -5.10 -25.57 19.67
CA SER A 351 -3.89 -25.55 18.85
C SER A 351 -2.82 -24.59 19.40
N MET A 352 -3.22 -23.46 20.00
CA MET A 352 -2.28 -22.54 20.69
C MET A 352 -1.53 -23.18 21.85
N LYS A 353 -2.11 -24.21 22.49
CA LYS A 353 -1.50 -24.89 23.65
C LYS A 353 -0.48 -25.94 23.23
N VAL A 354 -0.45 -26.32 21.96
CA VAL A 354 0.53 -27.24 21.38
C VAL A 354 1.78 -26.44 21.08
N ILE A 355 2.60 -26.23 22.12
CA ILE A 355 3.91 -25.59 21.97
C ILE A 355 4.92 -26.68 21.62
N ASP A 356 5.04 -26.94 20.33
CA ASP A 356 6.19 -27.65 19.77
C ASP A 356 7.45 -26.76 19.88
N VAL A 357 8.65 -27.34 19.81
CA VAL A 357 9.89 -26.56 19.76
C VAL A 357 9.97 -25.87 18.40
N CYS A 358 9.54 -24.61 18.35
CA CYS A 358 9.64 -23.78 17.16
C CYS A 358 11.09 -23.54 16.74
N TYR A 359 11.31 -23.49 15.42
CA TYR A 359 12.61 -23.20 14.77
C TYR A 359 13.70 -24.26 14.96
N THR A 360 13.33 -25.52 15.27
CA THR A 360 14.31 -26.60 15.46
C THR A 360 15.27 -26.74 14.28
N GLY A 361 16.56 -26.52 14.55
CA GLY A 361 17.65 -26.71 13.58
C GLY A 361 17.65 -25.71 12.42
N HIS A 362 17.02 -24.54 12.57
CA HIS A 362 17.02 -23.52 11.51
C HIS A 362 17.20 -22.10 12.07
N SER A 363 18.30 -21.43 11.69
CA SER A 363 18.52 -20.04 12.06
C SER A 363 17.66 -19.13 11.18
N THR A 364 16.77 -18.36 11.78
CA THR A 364 15.92 -17.40 11.10
C THR A 364 16.50 -15.99 11.11
N LEU A 365 17.60 -15.71 11.82
CA LEU A 365 18.14 -14.35 11.99
C LEU A 365 19.25 -13.98 10.99
N LEU A 366 19.64 -14.90 10.11
CA LEU A 366 20.70 -14.65 9.14
C LEU A 366 20.23 -13.67 8.06
N ILE A 367 21.07 -12.68 7.76
CA ILE A 367 20.92 -11.76 6.62
C ILE A 367 22.23 -11.76 5.83
N PRO A 368 22.18 -11.82 4.49
CA PRO A 368 20.98 -11.93 3.66
C PRO A 368 20.31 -13.31 3.74
N SER A 369 18.98 -13.35 3.64
CA SER A 369 18.19 -14.58 3.59
C SER A 369 16.92 -14.36 2.77
N ARG A 370 16.36 -15.43 2.21
CA ARG A 370 15.05 -15.41 1.55
C ARG A 370 13.90 -15.10 2.51
N LEU A 371 14.14 -15.17 3.82
CA LEU A 371 13.20 -14.75 4.86
C LEU A 371 13.15 -13.22 5.03
N TRP A 372 14.20 -12.48 4.68
CA TRP A 372 14.30 -11.03 4.96
C TRP A 372 14.51 -10.21 3.69
N ARG A 373 13.75 -10.50 2.64
CA ARG A 373 13.92 -9.83 1.35
C ARG A 373 13.28 -8.45 1.38
N LYS A 374 14.10 -7.40 1.33
CA LYS A 374 13.65 -6.04 1.00
C LYS A 374 13.21 -6.00 -0.47
N SER A 375 11.95 -5.67 -0.72
CA SER A 375 11.44 -5.46 -2.07
C SER A 375 10.37 -4.38 -2.08
N ASP A 376 10.34 -3.60 -3.16
CA ASP A 376 9.27 -2.69 -3.53
C ASP A 376 8.27 -3.34 -4.51
N ASN A 377 8.39 -4.64 -4.75
CA ASN A 377 7.50 -5.45 -5.56
C ASN A 377 6.63 -6.36 -4.70
N ILE A 378 5.32 -6.30 -4.93
CA ILE A 378 4.32 -7.12 -4.23
C ILE A 378 4.51 -8.63 -4.44
N ASN A 379 4.98 -9.07 -5.62
CA ASN A 379 5.23 -10.49 -5.87
C ASN A 379 6.37 -11.02 -5.01
N ASP A 380 7.45 -10.26 -4.85
CA ASP A 380 8.58 -10.64 -4.00
C ASP A 380 8.16 -10.69 -2.52
N ILE A 381 7.28 -9.76 -2.09
CA ILE A 381 6.68 -9.81 -0.76
C ILE A 381 5.93 -11.12 -0.58
N ILE A 382 5.03 -11.46 -1.52
CA ILE A 382 4.21 -12.68 -1.45
C ILE A 382 5.10 -13.93 -1.43
N GLU A 383 6.15 -13.98 -2.25
CA GLU A 383 7.14 -15.07 -2.23
C GLU A 383 7.81 -15.19 -0.85
N THR A 384 8.24 -14.06 -0.28
CA THR A 384 8.86 -14.01 1.05
C THR A 384 7.91 -14.54 2.12
N MET A 385 6.63 -14.18 2.05
CA MET A 385 5.61 -14.67 2.99
C MET A 385 5.36 -16.17 2.85
N ASP A 386 5.34 -16.70 1.62
CA ASP A 386 5.15 -18.13 1.40
C ASP A 386 6.32 -18.93 1.99
N ILE A 387 7.55 -18.44 1.80
CA ILE A 387 8.76 -19.05 2.38
C ILE A 387 8.72 -19.01 3.91
N TRP A 388 8.30 -17.89 4.51
CA TRP A 388 8.13 -17.79 5.96
C TRP A 388 7.11 -18.80 6.50
N LEU A 389 5.90 -18.80 5.94
CA LEU A 389 4.84 -19.67 6.42
C LEU A 389 5.21 -21.15 6.18
N LEU A 390 5.89 -21.49 5.08
CA LEU A 390 6.47 -22.81 4.84
C LEU A 390 7.50 -23.17 5.90
N THR A 391 8.39 -22.24 6.24
CA THR A 391 9.44 -22.45 7.24
C THR A 391 8.83 -22.71 8.60
N LEU A 392 7.85 -21.90 9.02
CA LEU A 392 7.12 -22.09 10.28
C LEU A 392 6.40 -23.45 10.31
N GLU A 393 5.75 -23.83 9.22
CA GLU A 393 5.07 -25.14 9.10
C GLU A 393 6.05 -26.31 9.23
N LYS A 394 7.23 -26.24 8.57
CA LYS A 394 8.22 -27.33 8.54
C LYS A 394 9.16 -27.35 9.75
N ARG A 395 9.27 -26.26 10.50
CA ARG A 395 10.22 -26.11 11.61
C ARG A 395 9.55 -26.08 12.98
N GLY A 396 8.49 -26.88 13.16
CA GLY A 396 7.90 -27.10 14.48
C GLY A 396 6.96 -25.99 14.98
N CYS A 397 6.45 -25.11 14.11
CA CYS A 397 5.45 -24.09 14.49
C CYS A 397 4.05 -24.39 13.92
N ALA A 398 3.81 -25.59 13.41
CA ALA A 398 2.55 -25.94 12.75
C ALA A 398 1.33 -25.82 13.69
N GLY A 399 1.46 -26.16 14.97
CA GLY A 399 0.39 -25.98 15.97
C GLY A 399 -0.04 -24.52 16.12
N LEU A 400 0.94 -23.61 16.27
CA LEU A 400 0.70 -22.17 16.34
C LEU A 400 0.08 -21.62 15.06
N LEU A 401 0.55 -22.06 13.88
CA LEU A 401 -0.05 -21.66 12.61
C LEU A 401 -1.52 -22.11 12.47
N LYS A 402 -1.88 -23.27 13.00
CA LYS A 402 -3.27 -23.77 13.02
C LYS A 402 -4.20 -22.92 13.90
N ALA A 403 -3.65 -22.27 14.93
CA ALA A 403 -4.41 -21.31 15.73
C ALA A 403 -4.70 -19.99 14.98
N GLY A 404 -4.10 -19.80 13.80
CA GLY A 404 -4.27 -18.61 12.99
C GLY A 404 -3.35 -17.48 13.43
N ALA A 405 -3.75 -16.25 13.12
CA ALA A 405 -2.87 -15.10 13.35
C ALA A 405 -2.56 -14.84 14.82
N SER A 406 -3.48 -15.15 15.73
CA SER A 406 -3.21 -15.08 17.17
C SER A 406 -2.14 -16.06 17.65
N GLY A 407 -1.93 -17.19 16.96
CA GLY A 407 -0.82 -18.10 17.27
C GLY A 407 0.50 -17.70 16.61
N LEU A 408 0.41 -17.02 15.46
CA LEU A 408 1.57 -16.47 14.75
C LEU A 408 2.13 -15.19 15.42
N ALA A 409 1.24 -14.37 15.99
CA ALA A 409 1.54 -13.08 16.62
C ALA A 409 2.38 -13.23 17.88
#